data_AF-A0AAD1CHX2-F1
#
_entry.id   AF-A0AAD1CHX2-F1
#
_cell.length_a   1.000
_cell.length_b   1.000
_cell.length_c   1.000
_cell.angle_alpha   90.00
_cell.angle_beta   90.00
_cell.angle_gamma   90.00
#
_symmetry.space_group_name_H-M   'P 1'
#
loop_
_entity.id
_entity.type
_entity.pdbx_description
1 polymer ?
#
loop_
_entity_poly.entity_id
_entity_poly.type
_entity_poly.pdbx_seq_one_letter_code
_entity_poly.pdbx_strand_id
1 'polypeptide(L)' 'MFRLYALFSFRHPLLHKLNILLVLSIIAFSSYELVYQKNIFSMLGYLFVILCFIVFAKSAYYRTKYLGS' A
#
# COMPACT_ATOMS: atom_id res chain seq x y z
N MET A 1 -4.13 -13.66 -8.76
CA MET A 1 -3.09 -12.64 -8.47
C MET A 1 -2.96 -12.30 -6.99
N PHE A 2 -4.04 -12.16 -6.21
CA PHE A 2 -3.97 -11.90 -4.75
C PHE A 2 -3.30 -13.02 -3.93
N ARG A 3 -3.41 -14.29 -4.35
CA ARG A 3 -2.70 -15.43 -3.72
C ARG A 3 -1.18 -15.29 -3.75
N LEU A 4 -0.61 -14.89 -4.89
CA LEU A 4 0.84 -14.71 -5.05
C LEU A 4 1.34 -13.56 -4.18
N TYR A 5 0.58 -12.47 -4.10
CA TYR A 5 0.93 -11.34 -3.23
C TYR A 5 0.82 -11.70 -1.73
N ALA A 6 -0.16 -12.50 -1.34
CA ALA A 6 -0.27 -13.01 0.02
C ALA A 6 0.90 -13.94 0.39
N LEU A 7 1.31 -14.82 -0.53
CA LEU A 7 2.44 -15.73 -0.34
C LEU A 7 3.78 -14.97 -0.36
N PHE A 8 3.92 -13.94 -1.18
CA PHE A 8 5.07 -13.03 -1.19
C PHE A 8 5.16 -12.21 0.12
N SER A 9 4.04 -11.66 0.60
CA SER A 9 3.98 -10.92 1.86
C SER A 9 4.33 -11.82 3.06
N PHE A 10 3.91 -13.09 3.03
CA PHE A 10 4.26 -14.07 4.06
C PHE A 10 5.74 -14.50 3.99
N ARG A 11 6.26 -14.77 2.80
CA ARG A 11 7.64 -15.22 2.59
C ARG A 11 8.68 -14.10 2.75
N HIS A 12 8.30 -12.85 2.47
CA HIS A 12 9.17 -11.68 2.55
C HIS A 12 8.51 -10.54 3.37
N PRO A 13 8.35 -10.72 4.69
CA PRO A 13 7.69 -9.72 5.55
C PRO A 13 8.43 -8.39 5.59
N LEU A 14 9.76 -8.39 5.45
CA LEU A 14 10.57 -7.16 5.40
C LEU A 14 10.31 -6.35 4.13
N LEU A 15 10.24 -7.02 2.97
CA LEU A 15 9.92 -6.35 1.69
C LEU A 15 8.50 -5.78 1.71
N HIS A 16 7.55 -6.48 2.31
CA HIS A 16 6.19 -5.98 2.48
C HIS A 16 6.15 -4.74 3.39
N LYS A 17 6.85 -4.75 4.52
CA LYS A 17 6.98 -3.58 5.40
C LYS A 17 7.63 -2.39 4.70
N LEU A 18 8.68 -2.61 3.91
CA LEU A 18 9.30 -1.56 3.09
C LEU A 18 8.30 -1.00 2.07
N ASN A 19 7.52 -1.85 1.42
CA ASN A 19 6.53 -1.41 0.45
C ASN A 19 5.43 -0.56 1.09
N ILE A 20 4.97 -0.94 2.29
CA ILE A 20 4.03 -0.14 3.09
C ILE A 20 4.68 1.21 3.46
N LEU A 21 5.94 1.21 3.90
CA LEU A 21 6.65 2.43 4.28
C LEU A 21 6.81 3.38 3.08
N LEU A 22 7.08 2.84 1.89
CA LEU A 22 7.17 3.59 0.65
C LEU A 22 5.82 4.22 0.29
N VAL A 23 4.72 3.45 0.36
CA VAL A 23 3.35 3.97 0.16
C VAL A 23 3.02 5.05 1.18
N LEU A 24 3.43 4.88 2.44
CA LEU A 24 3.19 5.87 3.50
C LEU A 24 3.99 7.17 3.27
N SER A 25 5.21 7.07 2.75
CA SER A 25 6.01 8.22 2.32
C SER A 25 5.36 8.95 1.14
N ILE A 26 4.77 8.23 0.19
CA ILE A 26 4.05 8.83 -0.94
C ILE A 26 2.81 9.59 -0.45
N ILE A 27 2.08 9.05 0.53
CA ILE A 27 0.94 9.74 1.16
C ILE A 27 1.40 11.02 1.84
N ALA A 28 2.47 10.96 2.64
CA ALA A 28 3.00 12.12 3.34
C ALA A 28 3.45 13.21 2.36
N PHE A 29 4.15 12.83 1.28
CA PHE A 29 4.59 13.75 0.25
C PHE A 29 3.42 14.36 -0.53
N SER A 30 2.45 13.54 -0.94
CA SER A 30 1.25 14.00 -1.64
C SER A 30 0.40 14.94 -0.77
N SER A 31 0.29 14.65 0.53
CA SER A 31 -0.39 15.52 1.50
C SER A 31 0.32 16.86 1.63
N TYR A 32 1.66 16.86 1.66
CA TYR A 32 2.46 18.08 1.72
C TYR A 32 2.26 18.97 0.49
N GLU A 33 2.34 18.39 -0.72
CA GLU A 33 2.12 19.15 -1.95
C GLU A 33 0.69 19.70 -2.08
N LEU A 34 -0.31 18.91 -1.67
CA LEU A 34 -1.70 19.34 -1.70
C LEU A 34 -1.94 20.56 -0.80
N VAL A 35 -1.36 20.54 0.41
CA VAL A 35 -1.53 21.62 1.39
C VAL A 35 -0.70 22.85 1.02
N TYR A 36 0.56 22.67 0.61
CA TYR A 36 1.49 23.78 0.42
C TYR A 36 1.45 24.38 -0.98
N GLN A 37 1.46 23.57 -2.04
CA GLN A 37 1.43 24.07 -3.42
C GLN A 37 0.01 24.26 -3.97
N LYS A 38 -1.03 23.77 -3.27
CA LYS A 38 -2.41 23.65 -3.80
C LYS A 38 -2.47 22.94 -5.15
N ASN A 39 -1.53 22.02 -5.39
CA ASN A 39 -1.40 21.37 -6.67
C ASN A 39 -2.38 20.20 -6.76
N ILE A 40 -3.37 20.31 -7.64
CA ILE A 40 -4.40 19.27 -7.83
C ILE A 40 -3.79 17.98 -8.40
N PHE A 41 -2.65 18.06 -9.08
CA PHE A 41 -1.95 16.87 -9.58
C PHE A 41 -1.53 15.89 -8.48
N SER A 42 -1.37 16.37 -7.24
CA SER A 42 -1.08 15.51 -6.09
C SER A 42 -2.21 14.50 -5.81
N MET A 43 -3.45 14.72 -6.30
CA MET A 43 -4.56 13.75 -6.24
C MET A 43 -4.27 12.43 -6.96
N LEU A 44 -3.45 12.43 -8.01
CA LEU A 44 -3.04 11.20 -8.70
C LEU A 44 -2.22 10.28 -7.78
N GLY A 45 -1.42 10.86 -6.88
CA GLY A 45 -0.68 10.13 -5.86
C GLY A 45 -1.62 9.38 -4.91
N TYR A 46 -2.72 10.00 -4.49
CA TYR A 46 -3.74 9.35 -3.67
C TYR A 46 -4.44 8.20 -4.40
N LEU A 47 -4.68 8.33 -5.71
CA LEU A 47 -5.29 7.28 -6.52
C LEU A 47 -4.40 6.02 -6.56
N PHE A 48 -3.09 6.21 -6.71
CA PHE A 48 -2.11 5.13 -6.62
C PHE A 48 -2.10 4.46 -5.23
N VAL A 49 -2.13 5.28 -4.17
CA VAL A 49 -2.20 4.80 -2.78
C VAL A 49 -3.44 3.93 -2.55
N ILE A 50 -4.61 4.36 -3.01
CA ILE A 50 -5.88 3.62 -2.85
C ILE A 50 -5.78 2.24 -3.51
N LEU A 51 -5.19 2.14 -4.70
CA LEU A 51 -4.95 0.86 -5.37
C LEU A 51 -4.03 -0.04 -4.55
N CYS A 52 -2.93 0.49 -4.01
CA CYS A 52 -2.04 -0.25 -3.12
C CYS A 52 -2.77 -0.74 -1.86
N PHE A 53 -3.60 0.11 -1.24
CA PHE A 53 -4.41 -0.25 -0.07
C PHE A 53 -5.38 -1.40 -0.37
N ILE A 54 -6.04 -1.40 -1.53
CA ILE A 54 -6.95 -2.48 -1.92
C ILE A 54 -6.19 -3.81 -2.05
N VAL A 55 -4.99 -3.79 -2.63
CA VAL A 55 -4.13 -4.98 -2.75
C VAL A 55 -3.67 -5.44 -1.37
N PHE A 56 -3.23 -4.53 -0.51
CA PHE A 56 -2.82 -4.84 0.86
C PHE A 56 -3.96 -5.43 1.67
N ALA A 57 -5.14 -4.81 1.66
CA ALA A 57 -6.31 -5.26 2.39
C ALA A 57 -6.75 -6.66 1.93
N LYS A 58 -6.80 -6.90 0.62
CA LYS A 58 -7.09 -8.25 0.08
C LYS A 58 -6.02 -9.27 0.45
N SER A 59 -4.74 -8.88 0.47
CA SER A 59 -3.64 -9.77 0.87
C SER A 59 -3.70 -10.13 2.36
N ALA A 60 -4.03 -9.15 3.22
CA ALA A 60 -4.20 -9.34 4.66
C ALA A 60 -5.39 -10.26 4.96
N TYR A 61 -6.54 -10.03 4.30
CA TYR A 61 -7.71 -10.91 4.40
C TYR A 61 -7.41 -12.34 3.93
N TYR A 62 -6.59 -12.48 2.87
CA TYR A 62 -6.18 -13.81 2.39
C TYR A 62 -5.24 -14.50 3.38
N ARG A 63 -4.31 -13.76 4.00
CA ARG A 63 -3.39 -14.30 5.02
C ARG A 63 -4.16 -14.79 6.25
N THR A 64 -5.09 -14.00 6.79
CA THR A 64 -5.89 -14.40 7.96
C THR A 64 -6.82 -15.57 7.65
N LYS A 65 -7.36 -15.64 6.42
CA LYS A 65 -8.29 -16.70 6.02
C LYS A 65 -7.63 -18.05 5.67
N TYR A 66 -6.40 -18.04 5.14
CA TYR A 66 -5.78 -19.26 4.57
C TYR A 66 -4.41 -19.63 5.16
N LEU A 67 -3.70 -18.69 5.76
CA LEU A 67 -2.35 -18.90 6.33
C LEU A 67 -2.37 -18.72 7.85
N GLY A 68 -3.52 -18.98 8.47
CA GLY A 68 -3.76 -18.80 9.91
C GLY A 68 -2.66 -19.45 10.76
N SER A 69 -1.76 -18.59 11.25
CA SER A 69 -0.95 -18.74 12.46
C SER A 69 -0.47 -17.36 12.85
#